data_AF-R4TSL9-F1
#
_entry.id   AF-R4TSL9-F1
#
_cell.length_a   1.000
_cell.length_b   1.000
_cell.length_c   1.000
_cell.angle_alpha   90.00
_cell.angle_beta   90.00
_cell.angle_gamma   90.00
#
_symmetry.space_group_name_H-M   'P 1'
#
loop_
_entity.id
_entity.type
_entity.pdbx_description
1 polymer ?
#
loop_
_entity_poly.entity_id
_entity_poly.type
_entity_poly.pdbx_seq_one_letter_code
_entity_poly.pdbx_strand_id
1 'polypeptide(L)'
;MFFICLYIHIGRGFYYGSYIYKKTWTIGVLLLFLVMATAFVGYVLPWGQMSFWGATVITNLLSAIPYIGSTLVEWIWGGFSVDKATLTRFFAFHFLLPFAILAMTMLHLLFLHETGSNNPMGLKSNADKIQFHPYFSLKDILGAVTMITALLLLAMFYPNVLGDPE
;
A
#
# COMPACT_ATOMS: atom_id res chain seq x y z
N MET A 1 -8.05 6.49 -2.69
CA MET A 1 -8.72 5.20 -2.95
C MET A 1 -7.88 3.97 -2.55
N PHE A 2 -6.61 3.85 -2.95
CA PHE A 2 -5.79 2.65 -2.63
C PHE A 2 -5.78 2.30 -1.13
N PHE A 3 -5.45 3.27 -0.26
CA PHE A 3 -5.44 3.05 1.19
C PHE A 3 -6.80 2.68 1.79
N ILE A 4 -7.90 3.24 1.25
CA ILE A 4 -9.26 2.86 1.67
C ILE A 4 -9.47 1.36 1.42
N CYS A 5 -9.12 0.87 0.22
CA CYS A 5 -9.19 -0.56 -0.10
C CYS A 5 -8.28 -1.40 0.81
N LEU A 6 -7.06 -0.93 1.09
CA LEU A 6 -6.14 -1.64 1.99
C LEU A 6 -6.71 -1.78 3.40
N TYR A 7 -7.23 -0.70 3.98
CA TYR A 7 -7.77 -0.75 5.33
C TYR A 7 -9.03 -1.62 5.43
N ILE A 8 -9.91 -1.58 4.42
CA ILE A 8 -11.06 -2.50 4.33
C ILE A 8 -10.57 -3.94 4.21
N HIS A 9 -9.56 -4.20 3.37
CA HIS A 9 -9.00 -5.53 3.16
C HIS A 9 -8.38 -6.10 4.44
N ILE A 10 -7.63 -5.29 5.18
CA ILE A 10 -7.02 -5.64 6.47
C ILE A 10 -8.12 -5.86 7.52
N GLY A 11 -9.10 -4.97 7.61
CA GLY A 11 -10.24 -5.06 8.52
C GLY A 11 -11.04 -6.35 8.30
N ARG A 12 -11.31 -6.71 7.04
CA ARG A 12 -11.89 -8.00 6.67
C ARG A 12 -11.06 -9.16 7.21
N GLY A 13 -9.74 -9.08 7.06
CA GLY A 13 -8.83 -10.13 7.52
C GLY A 13 -8.83 -10.32 9.03
N PHE A 14 -8.95 -9.24 9.81
CA PHE A 14 -9.15 -9.31 11.25
C PHE A 14 -10.52 -9.88 11.61
N TYR A 15 -11.59 -9.33 11.03
CA TYR A 15 -12.97 -9.69 11.38
C TYR A 15 -13.27 -11.17 11.14
N TYR A 16 -12.82 -11.73 10.01
CA TYR A 16 -13.04 -13.15 9.67
C TYR A 16 -11.89 -14.07 10.07
N GLY A 17 -10.87 -13.58 10.79
CA GLY A 17 -9.74 -14.42 11.21
C GLY A 17 -8.83 -14.90 10.08
N SER A 18 -8.80 -14.23 8.93
CA SER A 18 -7.93 -14.63 7.79
C SER A 18 -6.43 -14.52 8.09
N TYR A 19 -6.03 -13.82 9.16
CA TYR A 19 -4.63 -13.76 9.64
C TYR A 19 -4.07 -15.11 10.13
N ILE A 20 -4.90 -16.15 10.21
CA ILE A 20 -4.43 -17.53 10.46
C ILE A 20 -3.61 -18.07 9.28
N TYR A 21 -3.82 -17.60 8.05
CA TYR A 21 -3.02 -17.94 6.88
C TYR A 21 -1.69 -17.20 6.92
N LYS A 22 -0.77 -17.65 7.77
CA LYS A 22 0.46 -16.91 8.15
C LYS A 22 1.30 -16.47 6.96
N LYS A 23 1.52 -17.33 5.96
CA LYS A 23 2.28 -16.95 4.76
C LYS A 23 1.63 -15.77 4.03
N THR A 24 0.35 -15.92 3.66
CA THR A 24 -0.43 -14.87 2.98
C THR A 24 -0.50 -13.59 3.81
N TRP A 25 -0.80 -13.69 5.10
CA TRP A 25 -0.90 -12.54 6.01
C TRP A 25 0.43 -11.79 6.14
N THR A 26 1.54 -12.48 6.35
CA THR A 26 2.87 -11.85 6.47
C THR A 26 3.25 -11.13 5.18
N ILE A 27 3.01 -11.72 4.00
CA ILE A 27 3.21 -11.01 2.73
C ILE A 27 2.28 -9.80 2.62
N GLY A 28 1.04 -9.89 3.11
CA GLY A 28 0.11 -8.75 3.17
C GLY A 28 0.62 -7.59 4.03
N VAL A 29 1.26 -7.88 5.17
CA VAL A 29 1.91 -6.85 6.01
C VAL A 29 3.09 -6.21 5.28
N LEU A 30 3.92 -6.99 4.58
CA LEU A 30 5.00 -6.44 3.76
C LEU A 30 4.48 -5.57 2.61
N LEU A 31 3.39 -5.98 1.96
CA LEU A 31 2.70 -5.18 0.94
C LEU A 31 2.20 -3.85 1.50
N LEU A 32 1.64 -3.83 2.71
CA LEU A 32 1.22 -2.59 3.37
C LEU A 32 2.40 -1.62 3.51
N PHE A 33 3.53 -2.09 4.06
CA PHE A 33 4.71 -1.25 4.23
C PHE A 33 5.30 -0.78 2.88
N LEU A 34 5.30 -1.62 1.86
CA LEU A 34 5.74 -1.23 0.51
C LEU A 34 4.84 -0.15 -0.10
N VAL A 35 3.52 -0.27 0.03
CA VAL A 35 2.58 0.76 -0.45
C VAL A 35 2.73 2.06 0.33
N MET A 36 2.91 1.99 1.65
CA MET A 36 3.18 3.16 2.49
C MET A 36 4.47 3.87 2.05
N ALA A 37 5.56 3.13 1.86
CA ALA A 37 6.82 3.68 1.37
C ALA A 37 6.64 4.32 -0.02
N THR A 38 5.97 3.62 -0.95
CA THR A 38 5.72 4.10 -2.32
C THR A 38 4.91 5.39 -2.33
N ALA A 39 3.83 5.47 -1.55
CA ALA A 39 2.98 6.65 -1.45
C ALA A 39 3.74 7.83 -0.81
N PHE A 40 4.52 7.56 0.25
CA PHE A 40 5.33 8.58 0.89
C PHE A 40 6.35 9.20 -0.08
N VAL A 41 7.19 8.39 -0.75
CA VAL A 41 8.18 8.95 -1.69
C VAL A 41 7.52 9.61 -2.90
N GLY A 42 6.32 9.19 -3.28
CA GLY A 42 5.51 9.83 -4.32
C GLY A 42 4.98 11.20 -3.90
N TYR A 43 4.53 11.34 -2.65
CA TYR A 43 4.04 12.60 -2.10
C TYR A 43 5.14 13.67 -1.97
N VAL A 44 6.41 13.27 -1.96
CA VAL A 44 7.54 14.20 -1.96
C VAL A 44 7.76 14.84 -3.34
N LEU A 45 7.35 14.19 -4.43
CA LEU A 45 7.69 14.59 -5.80
C LEU A 45 7.14 15.96 -6.27
N PRO A 46 5.93 16.40 -5.86
CA PRO A 46 5.44 17.73 -6.21
C PRO A 46 6.26 18.88 -5.60
N TRP A 47 7.08 18.58 -4.57
CA TRP A 47 7.98 19.53 -3.92
C TRP A 47 7.28 20.77 -3.32
N GLY A 48 6.06 20.59 -2.80
CA GLY A 48 5.34 21.60 -2.00
C GLY A 48 5.82 21.69 -0.55
N GLN A 49 5.20 22.54 0.27
CA GLN A 49 5.58 22.72 1.69
C GLN A 49 5.43 21.41 2.47
N MET A 50 4.25 20.80 2.39
CA MET A 50 3.99 19.52 3.07
C MET A 50 4.85 18.38 2.53
N SER A 51 5.19 18.39 1.25
CA SER A 51 6.13 17.43 0.66
C SER A 51 7.52 17.54 1.30
N PHE A 52 8.07 18.75 1.40
CA PHE A 52 9.40 19.00 1.93
C PHE A 52 9.50 18.74 3.44
N TRP A 53 8.57 19.28 4.21
CA TRP A 53 8.55 19.11 5.67
C TRP A 53 8.19 17.68 6.06
N GLY A 54 7.25 17.05 5.36
CA GLY A 54 6.94 15.64 5.52
C GLY A 54 8.15 14.75 5.27
N ALA A 55 8.90 15.01 4.19
CA ALA A 55 10.15 14.30 3.91
C ALA A 55 11.16 14.45 5.06
N THR A 56 11.38 15.69 5.50
CA THR A 56 12.33 16.02 6.57
C THR A 56 11.98 15.31 7.87
N VAL A 57 10.73 15.43 8.35
CA VAL A 57 10.32 14.87 9.64
C VAL A 57 10.31 13.35 9.62
N ILE A 58 9.72 12.72 8.59
CA ILE A 58 9.55 11.26 8.54
C ILE A 58 10.89 10.55 8.41
N THR A 59 11.78 11.02 7.53
CA THR A 59 13.10 10.39 7.38
C THR A 59 13.98 10.58 8.60
N ASN A 60 13.86 11.73 9.28
CA ASN A 60 14.62 12.02 10.49
C ASN A 60 14.21 11.15 11.69
N LEU A 61 13.09 10.41 11.64
CA LEU A 61 12.77 9.40 12.66
C LEU A 61 13.87 8.33 12.79
N LEU A 62 14.63 8.07 11.72
CA LEU A 62 15.75 7.13 11.75
C LEU A 62 16.95 7.63 12.57
N SER A 63 17.04 8.93 12.84
CA SER A 63 18.09 9.50 13.70
C SER A 63 18.02 8.97 15.14
N ALA A 64 16.85 8.48 15.56
CA ALA A 64 16.65 7.88 16.88
C ALA A 64 17.33 6.51 17.04
N ILE A 65 17.83 5.90 15.96
CA ILE A 65 18.59 4.64 16.04
C ILE A 65 19.97 4.91 16.65
N PRO A 66 20.33 4.26 17.77
CA PRO A 66 21.61 4.49 18.44
C PRO A 66 22.81 4.22 17.51
N TYR A 67 23.86 5.03 17.66
CA TYR A 67 25.16 4.94 16.98
C TYR A 67 25.15 5.23 15.46
N ILE A 68 24.18 4.71 14.72
CA ILE A 68 24.16 4.78 13.24
C ILE A 68 23.06 5.70 12.68
N GLY A 69 22.16 6.20 13.53
CA GLY A 69 20.96 6.92 13.09
C GLY A 69 21.24 8.17 12.25
N SER A 70 22.11 9.07 12.72
CA SER A 70 22.46 10.29 11.96
C SER A 70 23.08 9.96 10.61
N THR A 71 24.01 9.00 10.58
CA THR A 71 24.66 8.53 9.35
C THR A 71 23.65 7.94 8.36
N LEU A 72 22.65 7.18 8.84
CA LEU A 72 21.59 6.63 8.00
C LEU A 72 20.72 7.74 7.38
N VAL A 73 20.37 8.76 8.15
CA VAL A 73 19.55 9.89 7.68
C VAL A 73 20.29 10.67 6.58
N GLU A 74 21.53 11.08 6.84
CA GLU A 74 22.36 11.79 5.86
C GLU A 74 22.61 10.95 4.60
N TRP A 75 22.79 9.62 4.77
CA TRP A 75 22.92 8.69 3.65
C TRP A 75 21.64 8.64 2.80
N ILE A 76 20.46 8.58 3.43
CA ILE A 76 19.16 8.62 2.74
C ILE A 76 18.95 9.95 2.04
N TRP A 77 19.36 11.08 2.61
CA TRP A 77 19.24 12.39 1.99
C TRP A 77 20.24 12.59 0.86
N GLY A 78 21.46 12.06 1.00
CA GLY A 78 22.58 12.37 0.11
C GLY A 78 23.22 13.71 0.40
N GLY A 79 23.16 14.16 1.64
CA GLY A 79 23.58 15.47 2.10
C GLY A 79 23.13 15.72 3.55
N PHE A 80 23.31 16.95 4.03
CA PHE A 80 22.99 17.33 5.41
C PHE A 80 21.51 17.67 5.63
N SER A 81 20.72 17.77 4.56
CA SER A 81 19.28 18.04 4.58
C SER A 81 18.60 17.42 3.37
N VAL A 82 17.27 17.35 3.40
CA VAL A 82 16.47 17.06 2.21
C VAL A 82 16.73 18.13 1.16
N ASP A 83 17.18 17.71 -0.03
CA ASP A 83 17.49 18.61 -1.15
C ASP A 83 17.39 17.86 -2.50
N LYS A 84 17.89 18.44 -3.59
CA LYS A 84 17.88 17.89 -4.96
C LYS A 84 18.35 16.44 -5.06
N ALA A 85 19.39 16.07 -4.30
CA ALA A 85 19.89 14.70 -4.26
C ALA A 85 18.84 13.72 -3.72
N THR A 86 18.03 14.15 -2.75
CA THR A 86 16.92 13.40 -2.14
C THR A 86 15.74 13.29 -3.11
N LEU A 87 15.38 14.37 -3.80
CA LEU A 87 14.27 14.36 -4.75
C LEU A 87 14.53 13.38 -5.91
N THR A 88 15.74 13.41 -6.48
CA THR A 88 16.10 12.58 -7.62
C THR A 88 16.06 11.08 -7.29
N ARG A 89 16.57 10.69 -6.11
CA ARG A 89 16.51 9.28 -5.66
C ARG A 89 15.09 8.86 -5.28
N PHE A 90 14.28 9.74 -4.68
CA PHE A 90 12.91 9.42 -4.32
C PHE A 90 12.05 9.23 -5.56
N PHE A 91 12.31 9.99 -6.64
CA PHE A 91 11.71 9.73 -7.95
C PHE A 91 12.05 8.31 -8.45
N ALA A 92 13.33 7.92 -8.41
CA ALA A 92 13.76 6.59 -8.83
C ALA A 92 13.11 5.48 -7.98
N PHE A 93 13.03 5.64 -6.65
CA PHE A 93 12.35 4.69 -5.78
C PHE A 93 10.83 4.65 -6.01
N HIS A 94 10.19 5.80 -6.17
CA HIS A 94 8.75 5.87 -6.46
C HIS A 94 8.40 5.16 -7.76
N PHE A 95 9.29 5.22 -8.76
CA PHE A 95 9.13 4.47 -10.00
C PHE A 95 9.33 2.96 -9.80
N LEU A 96 10.36 2.55 -9.03
CA LEU A 96 10.72 1.15 -8.86
C LEU A 96 9.74 0.36 -7.96
N LEU A 97 9.35 0.93 -6.82
CA LEU A 97 8.59 0.23 -5.78
C LEU A 97 7.22 -0.32 -6.24
N PRO A 98 6.45 0.34 -7.13
CA PRO A 98 5.24 -0.25 -7.73
C PRO A 98 5.47 -1.60 -8.40
N PHE A 99 6.61 -1.81 -9.06
CA PHE A 99 6.95 -3.11 -9.66
C PHE A 99 7.29 -4.17 -8.60
N ALA A 100 7.92 -3.76 -7.50
CA ALA A 100 8.12 -4.64 -6.35
C ALA A 100 6.79 -5.03 -5.69
N ILE A 101 5.83 -4.10 -5.60
CA ILE A 101 4.46 -4.36 -5.12
C ILE A 101 3.76 -5.38 -6.02
N LEU A 102 3.90 -5.26 -7.35
CA LEU A 102 3.34 -6.24 -8.28
C LEU A 102 3.91 -7.64 -8.03
N ALA A 103 5.24 -7.78 -7.92
CA ALA A 103 5.88 -9.06 -7.63
C ALA A 103 5.41 -9.65 -6.28
N MET A 104 5.33 -8.84 -5.24
CA MET A 104 4.84 -9.26 -3.92
C MET A 104 3.36 -9.62 -3.92
N THR A 105 2.55 -8.98 -4.78
CA THR A 105 1.13 -9.32 -4.96
C THR A 105 0.98 -10.70 -5.59
N MET A 106 1.81 -11.05 -6.59
CA MET A 106 1.81 -12.39 -7.17
C MET A 106 2.20 -13.45 -6.13
N LEU A 107 3.18 -13.16 -5.27
CA LEU A 107 3.55 -14.05 -4.16
C LEU A 107 2.43 -14.17 -3.11
N HIS A 108 1.74 -13.07 -2.80
CA HIS A 108 0.60 -13.06 -1.89
C HIS A 108 -0.52 -13.99 -2.40
N LEU A 109 -0.84 -13.90 -3.69
CA LEU A 109 -1.84 -14.74 -4.35
C LEU A 109 -1.39 -16.20 -4.47
N LEU A 110 -0.10 -16.46 -4.70
CA LEU A 110 0.45 -17.82 -4.71
C LEU A 110 0.20 -18.51 -3.36
N PHE A 111 0.52 -17.87 -2.24
CA PHE A 111 0.27 -18.45 -0.92
C PHE A 111 -1.22 -18.55 -0.59
N LEU A 112 -2.05 -17.61 -1.09
CA LEU A 112 -3.50 -17.76 -0.98
C LEU A 112 -3.98 -19.01 -1.73
N HIS A 113 -3.45 -19.30 -2.92
CA HIS A 113 -3.83 -20.47 -3.71
C HIS A 113 -3.38 -21.80 -3.10
N GLU A 114 -2.36 -21.82 -2.22
CA GLU A 114 -2.02 -23.03 -1.45
C GLU A 114 -3.15 -23.49 -0.52
N THR A 115 -3.97 -22.55 -0.01
CA THR A 115 -4.99 -22.84 1.01
C THR A 115 -6.43 -22.63 0.53
N GLY A 116 -6.62 -21.76 -0.47
CA GLY A 116 -7.91 -21.24 -0.87
C GLY A 116 -8.38 -20.07 0.03
N SER A 117 -9.48 -19.45 -0.37
CA SER A 117 -10.05 -18.31 0.38
C SER A 117 -10.75 -18.74 1.67
N ASN A 118 -10.72 -17.87 2.67
CA ASN A 118 -11.64 -17.96 3.82
C ASN A 118 -13.10 -17.67 3.39
N ASN A 119 -14.05 -17.94 4.28
CA ASN A 119 -15.45 -17.56 4.12
C ASN A 119 -16.03 -16.98 5.43
N PRO A 120 -17.18 -16.28 5.37
CA PRO A 120 -17.76 -15.61 6.53
C PRO A 120 -18.09 -16.51 7.73
N MET A 121 -18.34 -17.80 7.51
CA MET A 121 -18.66 -18.74 8.59
C MET A 121 -17.40 -19.27 9.30
N GLY A 122 -16.20 -19.06 8.74
CA GLY A 122 -14.95 -19.58 9.29
C GLY A 122 -14.81 -21.12 9.25
N LEU A 123 -15.75 -21.82 8.61
CA LEU A 123 -15.75 -23.27 8.46
C LEU A 123 -15.05 -23.70 7.17
N LYS A 124 -14.68 -24.98 7.03
CA LYS A 124 -14.13 -25.49 5.77
C LYS A 124 -15.20 -25.46 4.67
N SER A 125 -14.97 -24.72 3.59
CA SER A 125 -15.90 -24.56 2.47
C SER A 125 -15.77 -25.64 1.37
N ASN A 126 -14.98 -26.70 1.58
CA ASN A 126 -14.68 -27.68 0.54
C ASN A 126 -15.93 -28.40 -0.03
N ALA A 127 -16.98 -28.56 0.77
CA ALA A 127 -18.21 -29.22 0.34
C ALA A 127 -19.06 -28.36 -0.61
N ASP A 128 -18.83 -27.04 -0.67
CA ASP A 128 -19.64 -26.08 -1.41
C ASP A 128 -18.76 -25.07 -2.16
N LYS A 129 -17.82 -25.60 -2.96
CA LYS A 129 -16.99 -24.78 -3.85
C LYS A 129 -17.67 -24.60 -5.19
N ILE A 130 -17.68 -23.37 -5.66
CA ILE A 130 -18.09 -23.00 -7.02
C ILE A 130 -16.88 -22.54 -7.84
N GLN A 131 -17.00 -22.60 -9.16
CA GLN A 131 -15.99 -22.06 -10.08
C GLN A 131 -15.86 -20.54 -9.90
N PHE A 132 -14.65 -20.01 -10.10
CA PHE A 132 -14.44 -18.56 -10.01
C PHE A 132 -15.24 -17.81 -11.08
N HIS A 133 -15.17 -18.28 -12.33
CA HIS A 133 -16.00 -17.80 -13.43
C HIS A 133 -17.28 -18.64 -13.55
N PRO A 134 -18.47 -18.04 -13.74
CA PRO A 134 -18.72 -16.60 -13.92
C PRO A 134 -18.94 -15.83 -12.61
N TYR A 135 -19.15 -16.53 -11.50
CA TYR A 135 -19.69 -15.97 -10.26
C TYR A 135 -18.87 -14.82 -9.68
N PHE A 136 -17.60 -15.07 -9.37
CA PHE A 136 -16.72 -14.06 -8.79
C PHE A 136 -16.18 -13.10 -9.86
N SER A 137 -16.02 -13.53 -11.12
CA SER A 137 -15.65 -12.62 -12.21
C SER A 137 -16.68 -11.49 -12.38
N LEU A 138 -17.98 -11.80 -12.41
CA LEU A 138 -19.03 -10.78 -12.54
C LEU A 138 -19.15 -9.92 -11.28
N LYS A 139 -19.02 -10.53 -10.10
CA LYS A 139 -19.03 -9.81 -8.83
C LYS A 139 -17.87 -8.81 -8.73
N ASP A 140 -16.68 -9.20 -9.19
CA ASP A 140 -15.48 -8.35 -9.17
C ASP A 140 -15.60 -7.21 -10.20
N ILE A 141 -16.20 -7.45 -11.38
CA ILE A 141 -16.50 -6.37 -12.34
C ILE A 141 -17.45 -5.34 -11.71
N LEU A 142 -18.52 -5.77 -11.03
CA LEU A 142 -19.41 -4.85 -10.32
C LEU A 142 -18.66 -4.03 -9.25
N GLY A 143 -17.79 -4.67 -8.48
CA GLY A 143 -16.92 -4.02 -7.51
C GLY A 143 -15.98 -2.99 -8.16
N ALA A 144 -15.36 -3.35 -9.28
CA ALA A 144 -14.46 -2.47 -10.03
C ALA A 144 -15.19 -1.23 -10.56
N VAL A 145 -16.39 -1.41 -11.16
CA VAL A 145 -17.22 -0.29 -11.62
C VAL A 145 -17.56 0.64 -10.46
N THR A 146 -18.01 0.09 -9.32
CA THR A 146 -18.34 0.88 -8.12
C THR A 146 -17.14 1.71 -7.63
N MET A 147 -15.96 1.09 -7.57
CA MET A 147 -14.73 1.76 -7.12
C MET A 147 -14.25 2.83 -8.10
N ILE A 148 -14.37 2.59 -9.42
CA ILE A 148 -14.04 3.57 -10.45
C ILE A 148 -15.00 4.74 -10.40
N THR A 149 -16.31 4.50 -10.24
CA THR A 149 -17.29 5.57 -10.07
C THR A 149 -16.97 6.43 -8.85
N ALA A 150 -16.65 5.82 -7.70
CA ALA A 150 -16.26 6.57 -6.51
C ALA A 150 -14.99 7.41 -6.73
N LEU A 151 -13.97 6.86 -7.41
CA LEU A 151 -12.75 7.58 -7.77
C LEU A 151 -13.06 8.77 -8.69
N LEU A 152 -13.87 8.58 -9.73
CA LEU A 152 -14.23 9.62 -10.69
C LEU A 152 -15.06 10.73 -10.03
N LEU A 153 -16.01 10.38 -9.17
CA LEU A 153 -16.78 11.39 -8.42
C LEU A 153 -15.85 12.27 -7.58
N LEU A 154 -14.91 11.66 -6.86
CA LEU A 154 -13.91 12.39 -6.10
C LEU A 154 -13.04 13.27 -7.00
N ALA A 155 -12.46 12.70 -8.06
CA ALA A 155 -11.51 13.41 -8.92
C ALA A 155 -12.16 14.54 -9.74
N MET A 156 -13.43 14.39 -10.15
CA MET A 156 -14.10 15.37 -11.02
C MET A 156 -14.84 16.45 -10.25
N PHE A 157 -15.43 16.13 -9.09
CA PHE A 157 -16.24 17.09 -8.33
C PHE A 157 -15.54 17.64 -7.08
N TYR A 158 -14.62 16.87 -6.47
CA TYR A 158 -13.95 17.22 -5.22
C TYR A 158 -12.45 16.86 -5.22
N PRO A 159 -11.67 17.27 -6.24
CA PRO A 159 -10.30 16.77 -6.45
C PRO A 159 -9.35 17.00 -5.27
N ASN A 160 -9.55 18.10 -4.54
CA ASN A 160 -8.65 18.53 -3.48
C ASN A 160 -9.16 18.20 -2.06
N VAL A 161 -10.33 17.58 -1.90
CA VAL A 161 -10.95 17.37 -0.58
C VAL A 161 -10.14 16.45 0.34
N LEU A 162 -9.27 15.60 -0.23
CA LEU A 162 -8.36 14.72 0.51
C LEU A 162 -6.91 15.22 0.52
N GLY A 163 -6.65 16.40 -0.05
CA GLY A 163 -5.34 17.03 -0.07
C GLY A 163 -5.19 18.06 1.05
N ASP A 164 -3.95 18.40 1.35
CA ASP A 164 -3.63 19.57 2.17
C ASP A 164 -3.55 20.81 1.25
N PRO A 165 -4.09 21.98 1.64
CA PRO A 165 -3.99 23.21 0.85
C PRO A 165 -2.57 23.81 0.78
N GLU A 166 -1.63 23.40 1.64
CA GLU A 166 -0.23 23.87 1.64
C GLU A 166 0.71 23.17 0.64
#